data_AF-A0A0B4HNI6-F1
#
_entry.id   AF-A0A0B4HNI6-F1
#
_cell.length_a   1.000
_cell.length_b   1.000
_cell.length_c   1.000
_cell.angle_alpha   90.00
_cell.angle_beta   90.00
_cell.angle_gamma   90.00
#
_symmetry.space_group_name_H-M   'P 1'
#
loop_
_entity.id
_entity.type
_entity.pdbx_description
1 polymer ?
#
loop_
_entity_poly.entity_id
_entity_poly.type
_entity_poly.pdbx_seq_one_letter_code
_entity_poly.pdbx_strand_id
1 'polypeptide(L)' 'MALRRSYERREVHEVRWINGEDNPADAMTKASPNRALRTLIDKNKIAIRVEGWVERKKDEK' A
#
# COMPACT_ATOMS: atom_id res chain seq x y z
N MET A 1 6.54 -17.02 3.21
CA MET A 1 5.64 -15.85 3.27
C MET A 1 6.14 -14.85 4.32
N ALA A 2 6.66 -13.71 3.89
CA ALA A 2 7.20 -12.69 4.80
C ALA A 2 6.10 -11.93 5.56
N LEU A 3 5.00 -11.55 4.88
CA LEU A 3 3.92 -10.75 5.49
C LEU A 3 3.23 -11.47 6.66
N ARG A 4 2.88 -12.75 6.49
CA ARG A 4 2.27 -13.56 7.57
C ARG A 4 3.20 -13.68 8.78
N ARG A 5 4.49 -13.97 8.56
CA ARG A 5 5.48 -14.02 9.65
C ARG A 5 5.64 -12.67 10.35
N SER A 6 5.66 -11.58 9.58
CA SER A 6 5.78 -10.22 10.11
C SER A 6 4.53 -9.83 10.94
N TYR A 7 3.34 -10.23 10.49
CA TYR A 7 2.12 -10.12 11.27
C TYR A 7 2.21 -10.94 12.56
N GLU A 8 2.55 -12.24 12.49
CA GLU A 8 2.71 -13.12 13.67
C GLU A 8 3.73 -12.55 14.68
N ARG A 9 4.85 -11.98 14.20
CA ARG A 9 5.89 -11.33 15.02
C ARG A 9 5.49 -9.94 15.55
N ARG A 10 4.31 -9.44 15.20
CA ARG A 10 3.83 -8.10 15.55
C ARG A 10 4.70 -6.96 14.98
N GLU A 11 5.43 -7.21 13.90
CA GLU A 11 6.23 -6.21 13.18
C GLU A 11 5.34 -5.31 12.28
N VAL A 12 4.18 -5.81 11.86
CA VAL A 12 3.18 -5.05 11.07
C VAL A 12 1.94 -4.80 11.91
N HIS A 13 1.56 -3.53 12.03
CA HIS A 13 0.37 -3.10 12.77
C HIS A 13 -0.86 -2.91 11.87
N GLU A 14 -0.64 -2.43 10.65
CA GLU A 14 -1.68 -2.10 9.68
C GLU A 14 -1.28 -2.57 8.29
N VAL A 15 -2.26 -3.15 7.57
CA VAL A 15 -2.12 -3.50 6.15
C VAL A 15 -3.27 -2.83 5.39
N ARG A 16 -2.94 -2.07 4.34
CA ARG A 16 -3.91 -1.42 3.45
C ARG A 16 -3.82 -2.00 2.04
N TRP A 17 -4.97 -2.26 1.44
CA TRP A 17 -5.09 -2.63 0.04
C TRP A 17 -5.30 -1.37 -0.79
N ILE A 18 -4.44 -1.16 -1.77
CA ILE A 18 -4.47 -0.01 -2.67
C ILE A 18 -5.07 -0.46 -3.99
N ASN A 19 -6.01 0.32 -4.53
CA ASN A 19 -6.56 0.10 -5.85
C ASN A 19 -5.43 0.06 -6.90
N GLY A 20 -5.45 -0.94 -7.79
CA GLY A 20 -4.37 -1.15 -8.76
C GLY A 20 -4.13 0.04 -9.70
N GLU A 21 -5.17 0.81 -10.04
CA GLU A 21 -5.03 1.98 -10.92
C GLU A 21 -4.24 3.12 -10.25
N ASP A 22 -4.23 3.15 -8.91
CA ASP A 22 -3.53 4.15 -8.10
C ASP A 22 -2.24 3.62 -7.45
N ASN A 23 -1.81 2.40 -7.81
CA ASN A 23 -0.58 1.82 -7.27
C ASN A 23 0.65 2.28 -8.08
N PRO A 24 1.55 3.10 -7.50
CA PRO A 24 2.72 3.58 -8.23
C PRO A 24 3.74 2.46 -8.47
N ALA A 25 3.85 1.49 -7.56
CA ALA A 25 4.79 0.38 -7.71
C ALA A 25 4.39 -0.54 -8.87
N ASP A 26 3.09 -0.80 -9.04
CA ASP A 26 2.57 -1.55 -10.19
C ASP A 26 2.90 -0.83 -11.51
N ALA A 27 2.68 0.50 -11.57
CA ALA A 27 3.02 1.30 -12.73
C ALA A 27 4.52 1.35 -13.05
N MET A 28 5.39 1.28 -12.04
CA MET A 28 6.84 1.20 -12.27
C MET A 28 7.26 -0.10 -12.97
N THR A 29 6.48 -1.17 -12.83
CA THR A 29 6.76 -2.47 -13.46
C THR A 29 6.01 -2.72 -14.77
N LYS A 30 5.06 -1.84 -15.13
CA LYS A 30 4.28 -1.93 -16.36
C LYS A 30 4.90 -1.09 -17.47
N ALA A 31 4.55 -1.42 -18.71
CA ALA A 31 5.03 -0.69 -19.89
C ALA A 31 4.48 0.75 -19.99
N SER A 32 3.29 1.00 -19.42
CA SER A 32 2.64 2.32 -19.45
C SER A 32 2.49 2.89 -18.05
N PRO A 33 2.90 4.16 -17.82
CA PRO A 33 2.75 4.80 -16.51
C PRO A 33 1.28 5.10 -16.20
N ASN A 34 0.88 4.97 -14.93
CA ASN A 34 -0.44 5.38 -14.48
C ASN A 34 -0.44 6.82 -13.95
N ARG A 35 -1.64 7.36 -13.68
CA ARG A 35 -1.83 8.70 -13.12
C ARG A 35 -1.12 8.88 -11.78
N ALA A 36 -1.07 7.82 -10.95
CA ALA A 36 -0.43 7.86 -9.65
C ALA A 36 1.09 8.06 -9.75
N LEU A 37 1.76 7.32 -10.62
CA LEU A 37 3.20 7.47 -10.88
C LEU A 37 3.52 8.85 -11.48
N ARG A 38 2.72 9.32 -12.44
CA ARG A 38 2.91 10.67 -13.01
C ARG A 38 2.78 11.76 -11.93
N THR A 39 1.74 11.67 -11.09
CA THR A 39 1.53 12.66 -10.02
C THR A 39 2.66 12.63 -8.99
N LEU A 40 3.18 11.44 -8.68
CA LEU A 40 4.34 11.28 -7.81
C LEU A 40 5.57 11.99 -8.37
N ILE A 41 5.88 11.81 -9.66
CA ILE A 41 7.02 12.47 -10.33
C ILE A 41 6.82 13.99 -10.35
N ASP A 42 5.64 14.46 -10.74
CA ASP A 42 5.38 15.89 -10.95
C ASP A 42 5.29 16.68 -9.64
N LYS A 43 4.77 16.08 -8.56
CA LYS A 43 4.40 16.79 -7.32
C LYS A 43 5.12 16.28 -6.07
N ASN A 44 5.89 15.20 -6.19
CA ASN A 44 6.45 14.45 -5.07
C ASN A 44 5.38 14.07 -4.02
N LYS A 45 4.15 13.84 -4.48
CA LYS A 45 2.98 13.50 -3.67
C LYS A 45 2.14 12.49 -4.42
N ILE A 46 1.50 11.61 -3.68
CA ILE A 46 0.62 10.59 -4.24
C ILE A 46 -0.72 10.57 -3.50
N ALA A 47 -1.80 10.44 -4.26
CA ALA A 47 -3.12 10.13 -3.73
C ALA A 47 -3.41 8.67 -4.08
N ILE A 48 -3.71 7.85 -3.07
CA ILE A 48 -4.02 6.44 -3.23
C ILE A 48 -5.45 6.17 -2.77
N ARG A 49 -6.22 5.40 -3.55
CA ARG A 49 -7.50 4.86 -3.10
C ARG A 49 -7.27 3.58 -2.30
N VAL A 50 -7.71 3.58 -1.05
CA VAL A 50 -7.68 2.40 -0.17
C VAL A 50 -8.99 1.64 -0.36
N GLU A 51 -8.90 0.38 -0.76
CA GLU A 51 -10.08 -0.49 -0.98
C GLU A 51 -10.45 -1.29 0.27
N GLY A 52 -9.49 -1.48 1.17
CA GLY A 52 -9.70 -2.18 2.42
C GLY A 52 -8.48 -2.06 3.31
N TRP A 53 -8.66 -2.35 4.59
CA TRP A 53 -7.57 -2.41 5.54
C TRP A 53 -7.86 -3.44 6.62
N VAL A 54 -6.79 -3.95 7.21
CA VAL A 54 -6.83 -4.75 8.42
C VAL A 54 -5.89 -4.07 9.40
N GLU A 55 -6.44 -3.74 10.56
CA GLU A 55 -5.70 -3.18 11.69
C GLU A 55 -5.69 -4.21 12.82
N ARG A 56 -4.52 -4.44 13.40
CA ARG A 56 -4.43 -5.27 14.59
C ARG A 56 -4.97 -4.50 15.79
N LYS A 57 -6.03 -5.02 16.41
CA LYS A 57 -6.53 -4.53 17.70
C LYS A 57 -5.40 -4.56 18.72
N LYS A 58 -5.20 -3.46 19.45
CA LYS A 58 -4.34 -3.47 20.64
C LYS A 58 -5.01 -4.39 21.66
N ASP A 59 -4.20 -5.24 22.31
CA ASP A 59 -4.66 -6.05 23.43
C ASP A 59 -5.16 -5.05 24.50
N GLU A 60 -6.49 -4.91 24.66
CA GLU A 60 -7.09 -4.19 25.79
C GLU A 60 -6.78 -5.02 27.04
N LYS A 61 -5.82 -4.55 27.84
CA LYS A 61 -5.52 -5.09 29.16
C LYS A 61 -6.50 -4.58 30.19
#